data_AF-A0A385SKM5-F1
#
_entry.id   AF-A0A385SKM5-F1
#
_cell.length_a   1.000
_cell.length_b   1.000
_cell.length_c   1.000
_cell.angle_alpha   90.00
_cell.angle_beta   90.00
_cell.angle_gamma   90.00
#
_symmetry.space_group_name_H-M   'P 1'
#
loop_
_entity.id
_entity.type
_entity.pdbx_description
1 polymer ?
#
loop_
_entity_poly.entity_id
_entity_poly.type
_entity_poly.pdbx_seq_one_letter_code
_entity_poly.pdbx_strand_id
1 'polypeptide(L)'
;MKKIIAAVVLMLVATGGFAQDAISKFFSKYQADETFSQVTVSSKMFGLFTNMEADTPEDKEVLNAISKLKGLRILAKEDARNARELYKEAFTLIPMKDYEELLSVRDKDKDMKFLIKESGGKISELIMIMGGTKDFMVMTLFGEIDLKQVSRIGKKMNVEGLEKLEKMNQPDKSDKQPEKKN
;
A
#
# COMPACT_ATOMS: atom_id res chain seq x y z
N MET A 1 21.37 44.64 5.66
CA MET A 1 20.31 44.08 4.77
C MET A 1 20.67 42.72 4.17
N LYS A 2 21.88 42.51 3.62
CA LYS A 2 22.30 41.19 3.05
C LYS A 2 22.25 40.01 4.05
N LYS A 3 22.53 40.27 5.34
CA LYS A 3 22.49 39.25 6.41
C LYS A 3 21.06 38.85 6.84
N ILE A 4 20.07 39.74 6.66
CA ILE A 4 18.66 39.47 6.99
C ILE A 4 18.02 38.63 5.88
N ILE A 5 18.35 38.90 4.62
CA ILE A 5 17.89 38.12 3.47
C ILE A 5 18.41 36.67 3.56
N ALA A 6 19.67 36.46 3.97
CA ALA A 6 20.24 35.13 4.17
C ALA A 6 19.53 34.32 5.28
N ALA A 7 19.07 34.98 6.35
CA ALA A 7 18.35 34.34 7.46
C ALA A 7 16.93 33.89 7.06
N VAL A 8 16.25 34.66 6.20
CA VAL A 8 14.91 34.33 5.68
C VAL A 8 14.98 33.19 4.66
N VAL A 9 16.01 33.17 3.80
CA VAL A 9 16.24 32.06 2.85
C VAL A 9 16.60 30.77 3.57
N LEU A 10 17.35 30.80 4.68
CA LEU A 10 17.65 29.60 5.48
C LEU A 10 16.40 29.04 6.18
N MET A 11 15.46 29.89 6.60
CA MET A 11 14.18 29.47 7.18
C MET A 11 13.24 28.82 6.16
N LEU A 12 13.32 29.22 4.88
CA LEU A 12 12.52 28.63 3.80
C LEU A 12 12.99 27.21 3.38
N VAL A 13 14.21 26.81 3.74
CA VAL A 13 14.72 25.45 3.49
C VAL A 13 14.25 24.45 4.56
N ALA A 14 13.78 24.93 5.72
CA ALA A 14 13.26 24.07 6.80
C ALA A 14 11.81 23.61 6.58
N THR A 15 11.11 24.12 5.56
CA THR A 15 9.79 23.61 5.15
C THR A 15 9.87 22.59 4.04
N GLY A 16 11.01 21.92 3.88
CA GLY A 16 11.04 20.55 3.38
C GLY A 16 10.39 19.64 4.43
N GLY A 17 9.09 19.84 4.67
CA GLY A 17 8.29 19.00 5.53
C GLY A 17 8.53 17.58 5.03
N PHE A 18 9.30 16.82 5.81
CA PHE A 18 9.38 15.39 5.67
C PHE A 18 7.93 14.95 5.49
N ALA A 19 7.62 14.42 4.30
CA ALA A 19 6.51 13.50 4.19
C ALA A 19 6.91 12.35 5.11
N GLN A 20 6.67 12.54 6.42
CA GLN A 20 6.74 11.48 7.40
C GLN A 20 5.69 10.52 6.88
N ASP A 21 6.15 9.46 6.22
CA ASP A 21 5.35 8.29 5.86
C ASP A 21 4.32 8.11 6.97
N ALA A 22 3.03 8.12 6.67
CA ALA A 22 2.04 8.10 7.74
C ALA A 22 2.15 6.79 8.56
N ILE A 23 2.77 5.76 7.98
CA ILE A 23 3.12 4.48 8.60
C ILE A 23 4.50 4.45 9.29
N SER A 24 5.29 5.52 9.17
CA SER A 24 6.67 5.60 9.70
C SER A 24 6.75 5.24 11.17
N LYS A 25 5.76 5.58 12.00
CA LYS A 25 5.78 5.23 13.43
C LYS A 25 5.78 3.72 13.68
N PHE A 26 4.92 2.98 12.98
CA PHE A 26 4.87 1.52 13.11
C PHE A 26 6.18 0.90 12.60
N PHE A 27 6.64 1.35 11.42
CA PHE A 27 7.87 0.82 10.84
C PHE A 27 9.10 1.17 11.67
N SER A 28 9.24 2.41 12.12
CA SER A 28 10.37 2.85 12.94
C SER A 28 10.42 2.15 14.30
N LYS A 29 9.28 1.73 14.85
CA LYS A 29 9.26 0.94 16.09
C LYS A 29 9.87 -0.45 15.90
N TYR A 30 9.61 -1.09 14.75
CA TYR A 30 9.97 -2.48 14.50
C TYR A 30 11.15 -2.68 13.54
N GLN A 31 11.66 -1.62 12.89
CA GLN A 31 12.77 -1.70 11.91
C GLN A 31 14.09 -2.24 12.51
N ALA A 32 14.28 -2.11 13.82
CA ALA A 32 15.47 -2.58 14.52
C ALA A 32 15.24 -3.93 15.23
N ASP A 33 14.03 -4.49 15.14
CA ASP A 33 13.69 -5.79 15.72
C ASP A 33 14.01 -6.89 14.70
N GLU A 34 15.08 -7.63 14.95
CA GLU A 34 15.56 -8.72 14.07
C GLU A 34 14.56 -9.87 13.93
N THR A 35 13.52 -9.93 14.77
CA THR A 35 12.45 -10.92 14.62
C THR A 35 11.46 -10.58 13.50
N PHE A 36 11.55 -9.38 12.92
CA PHE A 36 10.78 -8.99 11.75
C PHE A 36 11.62 -9.10 10.48
N SER A 37 11.00 -9.67 9.44
CA SER A 37 11.47 -9.56 8.07
C SER A 37 11.07 -8.20 7.50
N GLN A 38 12.06 -7.43 7.05
CA GLN A 38 11.84 -6.13 6.42
C GLN A 38 12.22 -6.16 4.94
N VAL A 39 11.30 -5.68 4.09
CA VAL A 39 11.55 -5.42 2.68
C VAL A 39 11.28 -3.96 2.38
N THR A 40 12.18 -3.29 1.68
CA THR A 40 11.98 -1.92 1.20
C THR A 40 12.43 -1.82 -0.24
N VAL A 41 11.49 -1.44 -1.11
CA VAL A 41 11.73 -1.22 -2.54
C VAL A 41 11.57 0.27 -2.80
N SER A 42 12.59 0.89 -3.39
CA SER A 42 12.57 2.31 -3.77
C SER A 42 12.10 2.50 -5.21
N SER A 43 11.66 3.72 -5.53
CA SER A 43 11.37 4.13 -6.92
C SER A 43 12.50 3.83 -7.90
N LYS A 44 13.75 3.91 -7.47
CA LYS A 44 14.91 3.55 -8.30
C LYS A 44 14.88 2.08 -8.71
N MET A 45 14.51 1.18 -7.80
CA MET A 45 14.38 -0.24 -8.12
C MET A 45 13.22 -0.49 -9.09
N PHE A 46 12.08 0.20 -8.90
CA PHE A 46 10.97 0.14 -9.85
C PHE A 46 11.35 0.62 -11.25
N GLY A 47 12.10 1.72 -11.36
CA GLY A 47 12.61 2.22 -12.64
C GLY A 47 13.61 1.28 -13.35
N LEU A 48 14.28 0.39 -12.62
CA LEU A 48 15.11 -0.65 -13.24
C LEU A 48 14.24 -1.74 -13.88
N PHE A 49 13.12 -2.11 -13.25
CA PHE A 49 12.18 -3.09 -13.80
C PHE A 49 11.45 -2.60 -15.05
N THR A 50 11.21 -1.28 -15.17
CA THR A 50 10.54 -0.71 -16.34
C THR A 50 11.39 -0.72 -17.62
N ASN A 51 12.70 -0.96 -17.49
CA ASN A 51 13.60 -1.09 -18.62
C ASN A 51 13.67 -2.52 -19.17
N MET A 52 12.96 -3.47 -18.54
CA MET A 52 12.81 -4.83 -19.06
C MET A 52 11.82 -4.83 -20.23
N GLU A 53 12.08 -5.66 -21.24
CA GLU A 53 11.18 -5.80 -22.39
C GLU A 53 9.82 -6.34 -21.93
N ALA A 54 8.75 -5.70 -22.40
CA ALA A 54 7.38 -6.15 -22.18
C ALA A 54 6.84 -6.76 -23.47
N ASP A 55 6.71 -8.08 -23.47
CA ASP A 55 6.33 -8.87 -24.64
C ASP A 55 4.82 -8.78 -24.93
N THR A 56 4.01 -8.51 -23.90
CA THR A 56 2.55 -8.43 -24.03
C THR A 56 2.00 -7.04 -23.67
N PRO A 57 0.81 -6.65 -24.20
CA PRO A 57 0.10 -5.45 -23.75
C PRO A 57 -0.16 -5.42 -22.25
N GLU A 58 -0.41 -6.59 -21.64
CA GLU A 58 -0.65 -6.72 -20.21
C GLU A 58 0.62 -6.45 -19.39
N ASP A 59 1.80 -6.85 -19.90
CA ASP A 59 3.08 -6.53 -19.27
C ASP A 59 3.37 -5.03 -19.32
N LYS A 60 3.05 -4.36 -20.44
CA LYS A 60 3.19 -2.90 -20.57
C LYS A 60 2.33 -2.15 -19.56
N GLU A 61 1.10 -2.61 -19.33
CA GLU A 61 0.23 -2.00 -18.31
C GLU A 61 0.78 -2.18 -16.89
N VAL A 62 1.35 -3.35 -16.58
CA VAL A 62 1.98 -3.62 -15.29
C VAL A 62 3.25 -2.79 -15.09
N LEU A 63 4.12 -2.67 -16.09
CA LEU A 63 5.30 -1.79 -16.03
C LEU A 63 4.90 -0.32 -15.85
N ASN A 64 3.86 0.13 -16.54
CA ASN A 64 3.32 1.49 -16.37
C ASN A 64 2.74 1.73 -14.98
N ALA A 65 2.19 0.71 -14.33
CA ALA A 65 1.72 0.82 -12.96
C ALA A 65 2.90 0.94 -11.99
N ILE A 66 3.91 0.07 -12.17
CA ILE A 66 5.12 0.03 -11.34
C ILE A 66 5.91 1.34 -11.44
N SER A 67 5.99 1.96 -12.63
CA SER A 67 6.71 3.21 -12.83
C SER A 67 6.15 4.40 -12.05
N LYS A 68 4.86 4.33 -11.67
CA LYS A 68 4.16 5.35 -10.88
C LYS A 68 4.32 5.17 -9.38
N LEU A 69 4.91 4.04 -8.95
CA LEU A 69 5.15 3.74 -7.54
C LEU A 69 6.41 4.47 -7.06
N LYS A 70 6.31 5.08 -5.88
CA LYS A 70 7.44 5.75 -5.23
C LYS A 70 8.18 4.82 -4.27
N GLY A 71 7.48 3.85 -3.70
CA GLY A 71 8.09 2.82 -2.85
C GLY A 71 7.09 1.79 -2.35
N LEU A 72 7.66 0.67 -1.91
CA LEU A 72 6.98 -0.42 -1.20
C LEU A 72 7.76 -0.70 0.08
N ARG A 73 7.06 -0.87 1.19
CA ARG A 73 7.65 -1.36 2.44
C ARG A 73 6.80 -2.48 3.00
N ILE A 74 7.46 -3.54 3.45
CA ILE A 74 6.84 -4.69 4.10
C ILE A 74 7.57 -4.92 5.41
N LEU A 75 6.81 -5.09 6.48
CA LEU A 75 7.25 -5.69 7.72
C LEU A 75 6.39 -6.92 7.97
N ALA A 76 7.04 -8.06 8.09
CA ALA A 76 6.37 -9.32 8.37
C ALA A 76 7.05 -10.00 9.56
N LYS A 77 6.26 -10.73 10.35
CA LYS A 77 6.75 -11.57 11.43
C LYS A 77 6.06 -12.92 11.34
N GLU A 78 6.88 -13.95 11.18
CA GLU A 78 6.47 -15.34 11.25
C GLU A 78 6.66 -15.86 12.69
N ASP A 79 5.98 -16.95 13.03
CA ASP A 79 5.97 -17.54 14.39
C ASP A 79 5.65 -16.54 15.53
N ALA A 80 4.91 -15.48 15.21
CA ALA A 80 4.46 -14.46 16.14
C ALA A 80 3.34 -14.99 17.05
N ARG A 81 3.72 -15.45 18.26
CA ARG A 81 2.74 -15.79 19.31
C ARG A 81 1.81 -14.62 19.67
N ASN A 82 2.27 -13.39 19.42
CA ASN A 82 1.55 -12.14 19.63
C ASN A 82 1.01 -11.52 18.33
N ALA A 83 0.82 -12.29 17.25
CA ALA A 83 0.33 -11.79 15.96
C ALA A 83 -0.95 -10.93 16.07
N ARG A 84 -1.92 -11.37 16.89
CA ARG A 84 -3.17 -10.62 17.14
C ARG A 84 -2.97 -9.32 17.90
N GLU A 85 -1.95 -9.23 18.76
CA GLU A 85 -1.62 -7.99 19.48
C GLU A 85 -0.96 -7.01 18.52
N LEU A 86 -0.01 -7.47 17.70
CA LEU A 86 0.61 -6.68 16.63
C LEU A 86 -0.44 -6.14 15.64
N TYR A 87 -1.42 -6.97 15.28
CA TYR A 87 -2.55 -6.54 14.45
C TYR A 87 -3.30 -5.36 15.07
N LYS A 88 -3.71 -5.47 16.34
CA LYS A 88 -4.42 -4.39 17.05
C LYS A 88 -3.54 -3.14 17.21
N GLU A 89 -2.27 -3.34 17.51
CA GLU A 89 -1.31 -2.24 17.69
C GLU A 89 -1.08 -1.47 16.38
N ALA A 90 -1.09 -2.15 15.23
CA ALA A 90 -0.98 -1.48 13.94
C ALA A 90 -2.05 -0.39 13.77
N PHE A 91 -3.31 -0.65 14.15
CA PHE A 91 -4.39 0.35 14.14
C PHE A 91 -4.20 1.51 15.13
N THR A 92 -3.34 1.32 16.13
CA THR A 92 -3.04 2.36 17.14
C THR A 92 -1.88 3.26 16.68
N LEU A 93 -0.87 2.68 16.02
CA LEU A 93 0.33 3.40 15.60
C LEU A 93 0.19 4.04 14.22
N ILE A 94 -0.63 3.46 13.34
CA ILE A 94 -0.96 4.02 12.03
C ILE A 94 -2.08 5.06 12.22
N PRO A 95 -1.96 6.28 11.66
CA PRO A 95 -2.93 7.34 11.83
C PRO A 95 -4.19 7.06 11.00
N MET A 96 -5.03 6.12 11.45
CA MET A 96 -6.18 5.62 10.68
C MET A 96 -7.15 6.70 10.20
N LYS A 97 -7.18 7.87 10.84
CA LYS A 97 -7.97 9.04 10.41
C LYS A 97 -7.60 9.59 9.02
N ASP A 98 -6.39 9.30 8.54
CA ASP A 98 -5.91 9.72 7.23
C ASP A 98 -6.26 8.69 6.13
N TYR A 99 -6.89 7.57 6.51
CA TYR A 99 -7.13 6.44 5.63
C TYR A 99 -8.60 6.03 5.60
N GLU A 100 -9.01 5.52 4.45
CA GLU A 100 -10.32 4.91 4.23
C GLU A 100 -10.15 3.40 4.06
N GLU A 101 -11.00 2.62 4.72
CA GLU A 101 -11.02 1.15 4.57
C GLU A 101 -11.69 0.78 3.25
N LEU A 102 -10.96 0.05 2.39
CA LEU A 102 -11.51 -0.45 1.13
C LEU A 102 -12.06 -1.87 1.24
N LEU A 103 -11.37 -2.72 1.99
CA LEU A 103 -11.70 -4.13 2.09
C LEU A 103 -11.27 -4.66 3.45
N SER A 104 -12.15 -5.41 4.09
CA SER A 104 -11.83 -6.20 5.28
C SER A 104 -12.20 -7.66 5.01
N VAL A 105 -11.26 -8.56 5.26
CA VAL A 105 -11.45 -10.00 5.21
C VAL A 105 -11.24 -10.54 6.62
N ARG A 106 -12.23 -11.27 7.12
CA ARG A 106 -12.16 -11.99 8.38
C ARG A 106 -12.47 -13.45 8.13
N ASP A 107 -11.53 -14.31 8.49
CA ASP A 107 -11.68 -15.75 8.49
C ASP A 107 -11.28 -16.31 9.87
N LYS A 108 -11.41 -17.63 10.08
CA LYS A 108 -11.07 -18.29 11.36
C LYS A 108 -9.61 -18.08 11.76
N ASP A 109 -8.73 -18.09 10.78
CA ASP A 109 -7.28 -18.12 11.00
C ASP A 109 -6.60 -16.79 10.70
N LYS A 110 -7.26 -15.86 9.99
CA LYS A 110 -6.69 -14.58 9.53
C LYS A 110 -7.69 -13.43 9.48
N ASP A 111 -7.26 -12.28 9.97
CA ASP A 111 -7.88 -10.97 9.73
C ASP A 111 -6.97 -10.16 8.80
N MET A 112 -7.56 -9.50 7.80
CA MET A 112 -6.83 -8.67 6.83
C MET A 112 -7.64 -7.43 6.48
N LYS A 113 -6.99 -6.27 6.41
CA LYS A 113 -7.58 -5.01 5.97
C LYS A 113 -6.73 -4.31 4.93
N PHE A 114 -7.39 -3.76 3.92
CA PHE A 114 -6.82 -2.84 2.95
C PHE A 114 -7.36 -1.44 3.19
N LEU A 115 -6.44 -0.47 3.28
CA LEU A 115 -6.79 0.92 3.48
C LEU A 115 -6.09 1.81 2.45
N ILE A 116 -6.72 2.91 2.06
CA ILE A 116 -6.14 3.89 1.13
C ILE A 116 -6.09 5.28 1.73
N LYS A 117 -5.12 6.07 1.26
CA LYS A 117 -5.07 7.51 1.49
C LYS A 117 -5.15 8.22 0.16
N GLU A 118 -6.15 9.09 0.02
CA GLU A 118 -6.33 9.91 -1.18
C GLU A 118 -5.72 11.29 -1.02
N SER A 119 -5.19 11.83 -2.11
CA SER A 119 -4.71 13.21 -2.20
C SER A 119 -4.94 13.73 -3.61
N GLY A 120 -5.74 14.78 -3.75
CA GLY A 120 -6.05 15.39 -5.05
C GLY A 120 -6.82 14.48 -6.01
N GLY A 121 -7.74 13.65 -5.49
CA GLY A 121 -8.54 12.72 -6.28
C GLY A 121 -7.78 11.51 -6.83
N LYS A 122 -6.58 11.25 -6.31
CA LYS A 122 -5.77 10.06 -6.61
C LYS A 122 -5.38 9.35 -5.33
N ILE A 123 -5.24 8.03 -5.41
CA ILE A 123 -4.75 7.23 -4.29
C ILE A 123 -3.23 7.42 -4.20
N SER A 124 -2.80 7.96 -3.07
CA SER A 124 -1.41 8.28 -2.78
C SER A 124 -0.69 7.18 -2.00
N GLU A 125 -1.46 6.37 -1.25
CA GLU A 125 -0.95 5.26 -0.44
C GLU A 125 -2.00 4.15 -0.31
N LEU A 126 -1.53 2.89 -0.32
CA LEU A 126 -2.30 1.68 -0.07
C LEU A 126 -1.60 0.89 1.04
N ILE A 127 -2.33 0.62 2.11
CA ILE A 127 -1.90 -0.20 3.24
C ILE A 127 -2.60 -1.54 3.19
N MET A 128 -1.86 -2.62 3.47
CA MET A 128 -2.42 -3.88 3.89
C MET A 128 -1.93 -4.22 5.30
N ILE A 129 -2.85 -4.55 6.20
CA ILE A 129 -2.56 -5.04 7.55
C ILE A 129 -3.16 -6.44 7.64
N MET A 130 -2.35 -7.45 7.96
CA MET A 130 -2.76 -8.83 8.15
C MET A 130 -2.31 -9.31 9.52
N GLY A 131 -3.19 -9.99 10.24
CA GLY A 131 -2.86 -10.74 11.45
C GLY A 131 -3.56 -12.08 11.42
N GLY A 132 -2.78 -13.15 11.45
CA GLY A 132 -3.27 -14.51 11.61
C GLY A 132 -2.96 -15.08 12.99
N THR A 133 -2.87 -16.40 13.07
CA THR A 133 -2.64 -17.10 14.34
C THR A 133 -1.18 -17.05 14.78
N LYS A 134 -0.26 -17.02 13.81
CA LYS A 134 1.20 -17.00 14.05
C LYS A 134 1.95 -16.05 13.13
N ASP A 135 1.24 -15.32 12.30
CA ASP A 135 1.76 -14.52 11.21
C ASP A 135 1.17 -13.11 11.31
N PHE A 136 2.04 -12.13 11.14
CA PHE A 136 1.65 -10.74 11.10
C PHE A 136 2.37 -10.04 9.95
N MET A 137 1.67 -9.18 9.23
CA MET A 137 2.23 -8.43 8.13
C MET A 137 1.61 -7.04 8.05
N VAL A 138 2.45 -6.04 7.85
CA VAL A 138 2.05 -4.71 7.38
C VAL A 138 2.81 -4.42 6.11
N MET A 139 2.08 -4.09 5.07
CA MET A 139 2.61 -3.62 3.80
C MET A 139 2.07 -2.23 3.52
N THR A 140 2.94 -1.35 3.03
CA THR A 140 2.54 -0.07 2.44
C THR A 140 3.15 0.11 1.07
N LEU A 141 2.32 0.56 0.15
CA LEU A 141 2.69 0.99 -1.18
C LEU A 141 2.30 2.47 -1.31
N PHE A 142 3.23 3.32 -1.73
CA PHE A 142 2.98 4.75 -1.91
C PHE A 142 3.47 5.22 -3.28
N GLY A 143 2.75 6.19 -3.87
CA GLY A 143 2.98 6.63 -5.25
C GLY A 143 1.73 7.24 -5.87
N GLU A 144 1.61 7.17 -7.19
CA GLU A 144 0.33 7.38 -7.87
C GLU A 144 -0.28 6.00 -8.15
N ILE A 145 -1.26 5.61 -7.34
CA ILE A 145 -1.79 4.24 -7.30
C ILE A 145 -3.13 4.17 -8.03
N ASP A 146 -3.22 3.22 -8.97
CA ASP A 146 -4.48 2.78 -9.56
C ASP A 146 -4.82 1.38 -9.03
N LEU A 147 -5.92 1.23 -8.31
CA LEU A 147 -6.34 -0.04 -7.71
C LEU A 147 -6.57 -1.14 -8.75
N LYS A 148 -7.03 -0.80 -9.96
CA LYS A 148 -7.21 -1.78 -11.04
C LYS A 148 -5.86 -2.35 -11.49
N GLN A 149 -4.82 -1.52 -11.45
CA GLN A 149 -3.48 -1.95 -11.79
C GLN A 149 -2.86 -2.77 -10.66
N VAL A 150 -3.06 -2.36 -9.39
CA VAL A 150 -2.60 -3.13 -8.22
C VAL A 150 -3.23 -4.54 -8.18
N SER A 151 -4.53 -4.67 -8.48
CA SER A 151 -5.17 -5.98 -8.52
C SER A 151 -4.55 -6.90 -9.58
N ARG A 152 -4.13 -6.35 -10.72
CA ARG A 152 -3.44 -7.11 -11.78
C ARG A 152 -2.04 -7.54 -11.36
N ILE A 153 -1.30 -6.67 -10.68
CA ILE A 153 0.01 -7.02 -10.09
C ILE A 153 -0.16 -8.20 -9.13
N GLY A 154 -1.16 -8.12 -8.23
CA GLY A 154 -1.45 -9.18 -7.27
C GLY A 154 -1.74 -10.53 -7.91
N LYS A 155 -2.51 -10.57 -9.00
CA LYS A 155 -2.80 -11.81 -9.76
C LYS A 155 -1.54 -12.42 -10.37
N LYS A 156 -0.71 -11.62 -11.05
CA LYS A 156 0.54 -12.10 -11.66
C LYS A 156 1.54 -12.60 -10.61
N MET A 157 1.51 -12.02 -9.41
CA MET A 157 2.37 -12.41 -8.29
C MET A 157 1.72 -13.44 -7.35
N ASN A 158 0.53 -13.96 -7.68
CA ASN A 158 -0.25 -14.94 -6.89
C ASN A 158 -0.47 -14.52 -5.41
N VAL A 159 -0.77 -13.24 -5.18
CA VAL A 159 -1.01 -12.69 -3.83
C VAL A 159 -2.48 -12.86 -3.45
N GLU A 160 -2.76 -13.74 -2.48
CA GLU A 160 -4.11 -13.97 -1.96
C GLU A 160 -4.77 -12.67 -1.47
N GLY A 161 -5.99 -12.40 -1.93
CA GLY A 161 -6.81 -11.26 -1.48
C GLY A 161 -6.80 -10.04 -2.42
N LEU A 162 -5.75 -9.82 -3.20
CA LEU A 162 -5.70 -8.71 -4.18
C LEU A 162 -6.63 -8.92 -5.38
N GLU A 163 -6.98 -10.17 -5.67
CA GLU A 163 -7.94 -10.52 -6.73
C GLU A 163 -9.34 -9.93 -6.50
N LYS A 164 -9.71 -9.66 -5.24
CA LYS A 164 -11.02 -9.13 -4.87
C LYS A 164 -11.17 -7.64 -5.15
N LEU A 165 -10.06 -6.90 -5.29
CA LEU A 165 -10.07 -5.45 -5.58
C LEU A 165 -10.62 -5.12 -6.97
N GLU A 166 -10.46 -6.02 -7.95
CA GLU A 166 -10.94 -5.82 -9.33
C GLU A 166 -12.47 -5.75 -9.41
N LYS A 167 -13.16 -6.54 -8.58
CA LYS A 167 -14.63 -6.64 -8.58
C LYS A 167 -15.32 -5.40 -8.00
N MET A 168 -14.60 -4.59 -7.22
CA MET A 168 -15.15 -3.40 -6.56
C MET A 168 -15.14 -2.16 -7.45
N ASN A 169 -14.45 -2.21 -8.60
CA ASN A 169 -14.34 -1.07 -9.53
C ASN A 169 -15.18 -1.27 -10.80
N GLN A 170 -16.15 -2.20 -10.74
CA GLN A 170 -17.20 -2.35 -11.74
C GLN A 170 -18.48 -1.73 -11.19
N PRO A 171 -19.12 -0.77 -11.90
CA PRO A 171 -20.45 -0.33 -11.54
C PRO A 171 -21.40 -1.53 -11.64
N ASP A 172 -22.24 -1.69 -10.62
CA ASP A 172 -23.20 -2.78 -10.45
C ASP A 172 -23.95 -3.08 -11.75
N LYS A 173 -23.70 -4.26 -12.34
CA LYS A 173 -24.51 -4.81 -13.45
C LYS A 173 -25.50 -5.85 -12.94
N SER A 174 -26.00 -5.68 -11.73
CA SER A 174 -27.04 -6.52 -11.12
C SER A 174 -28.44 -5.97 -11.37
N ASP A 175 -28.76 -5.56 -12.61
CA ASP A 175 -30.16 -5.32 -12.98
C ASP A 175 -30.41 -5.50 -14.47
N LYS A 176 -30.30 -6.74 -14.95
CA LYS A 176 -31.01 -7.21 -16.15
C LYS A 176 -31.50 -8.62 -15.90
N GLN A 177 -32.73 -8.73 -15.40
CA GLN A 177 -33.51 -9.98 -15.44
C GLN A 177 -33.53 -10.52 -16.88
N PRO A 178 -33.38 -11.85 -17.09
CA PRO A 178 -33.64 -12.43 -18.39
C PRO A 178 -35.16 -12.41 -18.63
N GLU A 179 -35.59 -11.64 -19.63
CA GLU A 179 -36.92 -11.79 -20.23
C GLU A 179 -37.08 -13.25 -20.65
N LYS A 180 -38.06 -13.92 -20.04
CA LYS A 180 -38.53 -15.23 -20.48
C LYS A 180 -39.08 -15.06 -21.90
N LYS A 181 -38.40 -15.64 -22.88
CA LYS A 181 -38.99 -15.88 -24.20
C LYS A 181 -39.97 -17.04 -24.08
N ASN A 182 -41.20 -16.77 -24.48
CA ASN A 182 -42.24 -17.77 -24.80
C ASN A 182 -41.77 -18.73 -25.90
#